data_AF-A0A7X3T9M0-F1
#
_entry.id   AF-A0A7X3T9M0-F1
#
_cell.length_a   1.000
_cell.length_b   1.000
_cell.length_c   1.000
_cell.angle_alpha   90.00
_cell.angle_beta   90.00
_cell.angle_gamma   90.00
#
_symmetry.space_group_name_H-M   'P 1'
#
loop_
_entity.id
_entity.type
_entity.pdbx_description
1 polymer ?
#
loop_
_entity_poly.entity_id
_entity_poly.type
_entity_poly.pdbx_seq_one_letter_code
_entity_poly.pdbx_strand_id
1 'polypeptide(L)' 'MDTKITAEERKFKLTPEERSSWDENGYFVRYDVFTKKENDVLAQIADDIAIRKRSFPDYHIFQNALVRDGKIEAQGIYAM' A
#
# COMPACT_ATOMS: atom_id res chain seq x y z
N MET A 1 -6.43 14.95 -20.50
CA MET A 1 -5.08 15.04 -21.11
C MET A 1 -4.35 13.75 -20.76
N ASP A 2 -3.99 12.97 -21.77
CA ASP A 2 -3.29 11.69 -21.62
C ASP A 2 -1.81 11.91 -21.29
N THR A 3 -1.52 12.14 -20.02
CA THR A 3 -0.15 12.13 -19.51
C THR A 3 0.28 10.67 -19.41
N LYS A 4 1.11 10.21 -20.35
CA LYS A 4 1.78 8.91 -20.26
C LYS A 4 2.81 8.97 -19.12
N ILE A 5 2.32 8.74 -17.89
CA ILE A 5 3.13 8.61 -16.69
C ILE A 5 3.90 7.30 -16.80
N THR A 6 5.22 7.36 -16.63
CA THR A 6 6.08 6.17 -16.67
C THR A 6 5.80 5.27 -15.46
N ALA A 7 6.05 3.96 -15.60
CA ALA A 7 5.73 2.97 -14.56
C ALA A 7 6.44 3.23 -13.21
N GLU A 8 7.55 3.98 -13.22
CA GLU A 8 8.32 4.34 -12.03
C GLU A 8 7.70 5.52 -11.26
N GLU A 9 7.15 6.53 -11.96
CA GLU A 9 6.46 7.66 -11.33
C GLU A 9 5.13 7.26 -10.68
N ARG A 10 4.48 6.20 -11.19
CA ARG A 10 3.28 5.59 -10.58
C ARG A 10 3.51 4.96 -9.22
N LYS A 11 4.76 4.58 -8.89
CA LYS A 11 4.94 3.49 -7.92
C LYS A 11 4.58 3.89 -6.49
N PHE A 12 4.75 5.15 -6.08
CA PHE A 12 4.49 5.56 -4.70
C PHE A 12 3.94 6.98 -4.48
N LYS A 13 3.84 7.82 -5.51
CA LYS A 13 3.34 9.20 -5.35
C LYS A 13 1.85 9.27 -5.68
N LEU A 14 1.11 10.07 -4.90
CA LEU A 14 -0.26 10.46 -5.25
C LEU A 14 -0.23 11.41 -6.43
N THR A 15 -1.11 11.19 -7.42
CA THR A 15 -1.34 12.21 -8.44
C THR A 15 -2.05 13.42 -7.82
N PRO A 16 -1.99 14.61 -8.45
CA PRO A 16 -2.74 15.78 -7.98
C PRO A 16 -4.24 15.51 -7.81
N GLU A 17 -4.83 14.72 -8.70
CA GLU A 17 -6.25 14.36 -8.67
C GLU A 17 -6.58 13.44 -7.49
N GLU A 18 -5.72 12.45 -7.22
CA GLU A 18 -5.87 11.57 -6.06
C GLU A 18 -5.68 12.32 -4.75
N ARG A 19 -4.74 13.26 -4.70
CA ARG A 19 -4.56 14.15 -3.55
C ARG A 19 -5.79 15.04 -3.33
N SER A 20 -6.33 15.63 -4.38
CA SER A 20 -7.58 16.41 -4.28
C SER A 20 -8.74 15.53 -3.80
N SER A 21 -8.85 14.31 -4.32
CA SER A 21 -9.91 13.37 -3.92
C SER A 21 -9.79 12.95 -2.44
N TRP A 22 -8.55 12.77 -1.97
CA TRP A 22 -8.26 12.54 -0.55
C TRP A 22 -8.62 13.73 0.32
N ASP A 23 -8.21 14.94 -0.07
CA ASP A 23 -8.46 16.17 0.70
C ASP A 23 -9.97 16.48 0.80
N GLU A 24 -10.75 16.14 -0.23
CA GLU A 24 -12.20 16.35 -0.29
C GLU A 24 -13.01 15.23 0.39
N ASN A 25 -12.70 13.97 0.09
CA ASN A 25 -13.53 12.82 0.47
C ASN A 25 -12.95 11.99 1.62
N GLY A 26 -11.69 12.20 1.99
CA GLY A 26 -10.95 11.36 2.94
C GLY A 26 -10.54 10.00 2.38
N TYR A 27 -10.79 9.71 1.10
CA TYR A 27 -10.36 8.49 0.43
C TYR A 27 -10.28 8.68 -1.10
N PHE A 28 -9.57 7.76 -1.76
CA PHE A 28 -9.63 7.55 -3.20
C PHE A 28 -9.42 6.06 -3.50
N VAL A 29 -9.79 5.61 -4.70
CA VAL A 29 -9.67 4.21 -5.10
C VAL A 29 -8.72 4.09 -6.29
N ARG A 30 -7.73 3.20 -6.18
CA ARG A 30 -6.89 2.78 -7.31
C ARG A 30 -7.33 1.40 -7.77
N TYR A 31 -7.63 1.29 -9.06
CA TYR A 31 -7.89 0.02 -9.70
C TYR A 31 -6.58 -0.57 -10.23
N ASP A 32 -6.55 -1.90 -10.38
CA ASP A 32 -5.45 -2.64 -11.00
C ASP A 32 -4.07 -2.38 -10.38
N VAL A 33 -4.03 -2.10 -9.07
CA VAL A 33 -2.79 -1.90 -8.31
C VAL A 33 -1.93 -3.17 -8.30
N PHE A 34 -2.59 -4.32 -8.23
CA PHE A 34 -1.95 -5.63 -8.28
C PHE A 34 -2.40 -6.36 -9.53
N THR A 35 -1.48 -7.08 -10.14
CA THR A 35 -1.81 -8.04 -11.20
C THR A 35 -2.63 -9.19 -10.62
N LYS A 36 -3.36 -9.91 -11.47
CA LYS A 36 -4.10 -11.11 -11.05
C LYS A 36 -3.22 -12.10 -10.29
N LYS A 37 -2.01 -12.36 -10.78
CA LYS A 37 -1.07 -13.30 -10.16
C LYS A 37 -0.66 -12.84 -8.75
N GLU A 38 -0.43 -11.55 -8.55
CA GLU A 38 -0.11 -11.01 -7.22
C GLU A 38 -1.31 -11.12 -6.28
N ASN A 39 -2.51 -10.81 -6.76
CA ASN A 39 -3.75 -11.00 -6.00
C ASN A 39 -4.00 -12.46 -5.62
N ASP A 40 -3.78 -13.40 -6.54
CA ASP A 40 -3.95 -14.84 -6.28
C ASP A 40 -2.99 -15.30 -5.16
N VAL A 41 -1.74 -14.82 -5.15
CA VAL A 41 -0.77 -15.11 -4.08
C VAL A 41 -1.20 -14.51 -2.75
N LEU A 42 -1.64 -13.25 -2.73
CA LEU A 42 -2.11 -12.59 -1.51
C LEU A 42 -3.35 -13.28 -0.93
N ALA A 43 -4.29 -13.68 -1.79
CA ALA A 43 -5.49 -14.42 -1.41
C ALA A 43 -5.13 -15.76 -0.75
N GLN A 44 -4.23 -16.53 -1.37
CA GLN A 44 -3.78 -17.80 -0.81
C GLN A 44 -3.12 -17.64 0.57
N ILE A 45 -2.32 -16.59 0.76
CA ILE A 45 -1.70 -16.29 2.05
C ILE A 45 -2.76 -15.96 3.10
N ALA A 46 -3.77 -15.16 2.74
CA ALA A 46 -4.87 -14.81 3.64
C ALA A 46 -5.66 -16.05 4.05
N ASP A 47 -5.96 -16.94 3.11
CA ASP A 47 -6.64 -18.21 3.39
C ASP A 47 -5.83 -19.09 4.34
N ASP A 48 -4.52 -19.25 4.10
CA ASP A 48 -3.62 -20.03 4.95
C ASP A 48 -3.56 -19.49 6.39
N ILE A 49 -3.66 -18.17 6.56
CA ILE A 49 -3.73 -17.52 7.87
C ILE A 49 -5.07 -17.79 8.54
N ALA A 50 -6.18 -17.66 7.81
CA ALA A 50 -7.52 -17.86 8.34
C ALA A 50 -7.72 -19.29 8.89
N ILE A 51 -7.13 -20.29 8.22
CA ILE A 51 -7.15 -21.69 8.67
C ILE A 51 -6.02 -22.04 9.67
N ARG A 52 -5.27 -21.04 10.14
CA ARG A 52 -4.13 -21.18 11.08
C ARG A 52 -3.01 -22.11 10.59
N LYS A 53 -2.92 -22.35 9.28
CA LYS A 53 -1.81 -23.08 8.66
C LYS A 53 -0.55 -22.22 8.57
N ARG A 54 -0.74 -20.90 8.57
CA ARG A 54 0.31 -19.89 8.67
C ARG A 54 -0.03 -18.93 9.81
N SER A 55 0.95 -18.60 10.65
CA SER A 55 0.76 -17.53 11.65
C SER A 55 0.59 -16.19 10.94
N PHE A 56 -0.33 -15.36 11.43
CA PHE A 56 -0.33 -13.95 11.07
C PHE A 56 1.03 -13.37 11.46
N PRO A 57 1.69 -12.58 10.61
CA PRO A 57 3.00 -12.04 10.95
C PRO A 57 2.86 -11.09 12.14
N ASP A 58 3.40 -11.47 13.29
CA ASP A 58 3.38 -10.65 14.53
C ASP A 58 4.26 -9.40 14.43
N TYR A 59 5.05 -9.26 13.37
CA TYR A 59 6.05 -8.21 13.21
C TYR A 59 5.87 -7.46 11.88
N HIS A 60 5.79 -6.12 11.98
CA HIS A 60 5.83 -5.14 10.87
C HIS A 60 4.63 -5.02 9.92
N ILE A 61 3.41 -5.39 10.32
CA ILE A 61 2.20 -5.02 9.55
C ILE A 61 2.03 -3.49 9.48
N PHE A 62 2.65 -2.78 10.43
CA PHE A 62 2.55 -1.34 10.64
C PHE A 62 3.72 -0.52 10.09
N GLN A 63 4.79 -1.16 9.61
CA GLN A 63 5.92 -0.41 9.07
C GLN A 63 5.61 -0.01 7.64
N ASN A 64 5.25 1.26 7.47
CA ASN A 64 5.34 1.95 6.19
C ASN A 64 6.68 1.58 5.52
N ALA A 65 6.67 1.22 4.24
CA ALA A 65 7.89 0.87 3.49
C ALA A 65 8.98 1.96 3.61
N LEU A 66 8.57 3.21 3.82
CA LEU A 66 9.43 4.38 4.06
C LEU A 66 10.24 4.30 5.37
N VAL A 67 9.71 3.66 6.41
CA VAL A 67 10.40 3.41 7.70
C VAL A 67 11.44 2.30 7.52
N ARG A 68 11.16 1.30 6.67
CA ARG A 68 12.08 0.18 6.39
C ARG A 68 13.35 0.61 5.67
N ASP A 69 13.27 1.63 4.82
CA ASP A 69 14.40 2.15 4.04
C ASP A 69 15.21 3.24 4.79
N GLY A 70 14.93 3.48 6.07
CA GLY A 70 15.66 4.46 6.90
C GLY A 70 15.49 5.91 6.45
N LYS A 71 14.51 6.20 5.60
CA LYS A 71 14.36 7.49 4.92
C LYS A 71 13.48 8.50 5.65
N ILE A 72 12.74 8.08 6.68
CA ILE A 72 11.91 8.99 7.47
C ILE A 72 11.97 8.51 8.93
N GLU A 73 12.48 9.34 9.83
CA GLU A 73 12.23 9.18 11.27
C GLU A 73 10.72 9.04 11.47
N ALA A 74 10.28 8.10 12.30
CA ALA A 74 8.86 7.81 12.51
C ALA A 74 8.10 9.04 13.02
N GLN A 75 7.64 9.90 12.10
CA GLN A 75 6.80 11.04 12.40
C GLN A 75 5.38 10.73 11.94
N GLY A 76 4.51 10.53 12.92
CA GLY A 76 3.11 10.14 12.78
C GLY A 76 2.63 9.43 14.05
N ILE A 77 1.47 8.78 14.00
CA ILE A 77 0.81 8.02 15.09
C ILE A 77 1.69 6.96 15.81
N TYR A 78 2.95 6.80 15.42
CA TYR A 78 3.97 5.95 16.05
C TYR A 78 4.99 6.74 16.90
N ALA A 79 4.74 8.02 17.19
CA ALA A 79 5.47 8.80 18.20
C ALA A 79 4.80 8.75 19.60
N MET A 80 3.79 7.89 19.78
CA MET A 80 3.25 7.48 21.09
C MET A 80 3.36 5.98 21.25
#